data_AF-A0AA85C0C0-F1
#
_entry.id   AF-A0AA85C0C0-F1
#
_cell.length_a   1.000
_cell.length_b   1.000
_cell.length_c   1.000
_cell.angle_alpha   90.00
_cell.angle_beta   90.00
_cell.angle_gamma   90.00
#
_symmetry.space_group_name_H-M   'P 1'
#
loop_
_entity.id
_entity.type
_entity.pdbx_description
1 polymer ?
#
loop_
_entity_poly.entity_id
_entity_poly.type
_entity_poly.pdbx_seq_one_letter_code
_entity_poly.pdbx_strand_id
1 'polypeptide(L)'
;METVTVACSVCAKEIPEDQALYCSQCKALFYCSDKCRTTDWISPDNPDHSHQQWCSKMKDFMDFEPILQKLPFTFAPITTAADFTQFKLDEILSHFGVNRQGLWKYEFCSNSHHFQISPGGDLPLFSDLWTTTTMDSEKLSPVTLSSSSSYEDALFRAFVSPSLAVIMSLSPLYDSPAPDLQDPSLVNINLRNWLDYYKWRGLCSPDEESISNPLALLLHWPLTLYHIVAHKLPQINPFCIPKILINRKLIIHVIGVEKELSLLPVFKELDHLFKPQLRIYIYFIGRHFDVAADRVVYHLSSRLSVSVWGGLYHEFLHTQKPTSELPDLIIGFNAGLAAYPTWPLTLSSIAVGRFAQETQKLKIYCATVIINIRLTYLV
;
A
#
# COMPACT_ATOMS: atom_id res chain seq x y z
N MET A 1 2.08 34.57 1.72
CA MET A 1 0.92 33.71 1.46
C MET A 1 1.22 32.99 0.18
N GLU A 2 1.61 31.72 0.25
CA GLU A 2 1.75 30.89 -0.94
C GLU A 2 0.36 30.70 -1.54
N THR A 3 0.23 30.94 -2.84
CA THR A 3 -0.98 30.64 -3.60
C THR A 3 -1.05 29.13 -3.77
N VAL A 4 -2.05 28.48 -3.17
CA VAL A 4 -2.32 27.06 -3.40
C VAL A 4 -2.64 26.87 -4.88
N THR A 5 -1.93 25.95 -5.53
CA THR A 5 -2.14 25.59 -6.93
C THR A 5 -2.75 24.20 -7.03
N VAL A 6 -3.60 24.03 -8.04
CA VAL A 6 -4.24 22.76 -8.42
C VAL A 6 -3.98 22.53 -9.90
N ALA A 7 -3.96 21.27 -10.34
CA ALA A 7 -3.78 20.98 -11.75
C ALA A 7 -5.10 20.69 -12.45
N CYS A 8 -5.13 21.01 -13.74
CA CYS A 8 -6.25 20.66 -14.60
C CYS A 8 -6.31 19.14 -14.82
N SER A 9 -7.43 18.51 -14.49
CA SER A 9 -7.65 17.06 -14.64
C SER A 9 -7.60 16.54 -16.08
N VAL A 10 -7.54 17.44 -17.08
CA VAL A 10 -7.47 17.08 -18.50
C VAL A 10 -6.10 17.36 -19.12
N CYS A 11 -5.49 18.51 -18.80
CA CYS A 11 -4.25 18.94 -19.46
C CYS A 11 -3.06 19.10 -18.51
N ALA A 12 -3.23 18.76 -17.22
CA ALA A 12 -2.21 18.85 -16.16
C ALA A 12 -1.60 20.26 -15.97
N LYS A 13 -2.21 21.31 -16.54
CA LYS A 13 -1.78 22.68 -16.32
C LYS A 13 -2.04 23.08 -14.87
N GLU A 14 -1.02 23.60 -14.18
CA GLU A 14 -1.15 24.21 -12.85
C GLU A 14 -1.91 25.54 -12.91
N ILE A 15 -2.83 25.74 -11.96
CA ILE A 15 -3.75 26.87 -11.86
C ILE A 15 -3.82 27.29 -10.39
N PRO A 16 -3.83 28.58 -10.05
CA PRO A 16 -4.21 29.03 -8.71
C PRO A 16 -5.61 28.51 -8.35
N GLU A 17 -5.77 27.93 -7.16
CA GLU A 17 -7.02 27.28 -6.74
C GLU A 17 -8.22 28.23 -6.79
N ASP A 18 -8.00 29.51 -6.45
CA ASP A 18 -9.02 30.58 -6.50
C ASP A 18 -9.49 30.93 -7.93
N GLN A 19 -8.72 30.53 -8.94
CA GLN A 19 -9.00 30.75 -10.36
C GLN A 19 -9.44 29.46 -11.08
N ALA A 20 -9.38 28.31 -10.42
CA ALA A 20 -9.73 27.04 -11.01
C ALA A 20 -11.26 26.85 -11.08
N LEU A 21 -11.74 26.32 -12.21
CA LEU A 21 -13.11 25.83 -12.31
C LEU A 21 -13.15 24.44 -11.67
N TYR A 22 -14.20 24.13 -10.92
CA TYR A 22 -14.37 22.80 -10.32
C TYR A 22 -15.80 22.29 -10.50
N CYS A 23 -15.97 20.98 -10.35
CA CYS A 23 -17.29 20.37 -10.31
C CYS A 23 -17.96 20.65 -8.96
N SER A 24 -19.08 21.38 -8.95
CA SER A 24 -19.80 21.71 -7.72
C SER A 24 -20.45 20.50 -7.04
N GLN A 25 -20.69 19.41 -7.78
CA GLN A 25 -21.29 18.18 -7.25
C GLN A 25 -20.27 17.30 -6.53
N CYS A 26 -19.23 16.85 -7.25
CA CYS A 26 -18.25 15.93 -6.68
C CYS A 26 -17.11 16.63 -5.94
N LYS A 27 -16.77 17.88 -6.30
CA LYS A 27 -15.64 18.65 -5.75
C LYS A 27 -14.27 17.98 -5.86
N ALA A 28 -14.15 16.93 -6.70
CA ALA A 28 -12.94 16.14 -6.84
C ALA A 28 -12.02 16.60 -7.98
N LEU A 29 -12.55 17.33 -8.95
CA LEU A 29 -11.87 17.66 -10.21
C LEU A 29 -11.79 19.17 -10.43
N PHE A 30 -10.63 19.61 -10.93
CA PHE A 30 -10.30 20.99 -11.23
C PHE A 30 -9.97 21.16 -12.72
N TYR A 31 -10.32 22.31 -13.27
CA TYR A 31 -10.19 22.60 -14.70
C TYR A 31 -9.69 24.02 -14.93
N CYS A 32 -8.80 24.18 -15.90
CA CYS A 32 -8.33 25.51 -16.33
C CYS A 32 -9.34 26.27 -17.19
N SER A 33 -10.37 25.60 -17.72
CA SER A 33 -11.36 26.20 -18.62
C SER A 33 -12.61 25.32 -18.77
N ASP A 34 -13.73 25.92 -19.19
CA ASP A 34 -14.96 25.20 -19.54
C ASP A 34 -14.76 24.19 -20.66
N LYS A 35 -13.79 24.44 -21.55
CA LYS A 35 -13.39 23.50 -22.60
C LYS A 35 -12.91 22.18 -21.99
N CYS A 36 -11.94 22.22 -21.08
CA CYS A 36 -11.46 21.03 -20.38
C CYS A 36 -12.58 20.35 -19.60
N ARG A 37 -13.42 21.11 -18.87
CA ARG A 37 -14.55 20.55 -18.14
C ARG A 37 -15.54 19.80 -19.03
N THR A 38 -15.86 20.34 -20.21
CA THR A 38 -16.80 19.72 -21.15
C THR A 38 -16.20 18.51 -21.84
N THR A 39 -14.90 18.58 -22.20
CA THR A 39 -14.17 17.44 -22.74
C THR A 39 -14.15 16.27 -21.75
N ASP A 40 -13.86 16.53 -20.47
CA ASP A 40 -13.85 15.51 -19.42
C ASP A 40 -15.24 14.94 -19.11
N TRP A 41 -16.28 15.78 -19.16
CA TRP A 41 -17.66 15.37 -18.90
C TRP A 41 -18.12 14.23 -19.79
N ILE A 42 -17.73 14.25 -21.08
CA ILE A 42 -18.09 13.22 -22.06
C ILE A 42 -16.94 12.22 -22.27
N SER A 43 -15.69 12.66 -22.11
CA SER A 43 -14.45 11.92 -22.41
C SER A 43 -14.56 11.10 -23.70
N PRO A 44 -14.61 11.75 -24.88
CA PRO A 44 -14.93 11.07 -26.14
C PRO A 44 -13.96 9.92 -26.47
N ASP A 45 -12.71 10.02 -26.05
CA ASP A 45 -11.69 8.98 -26.25
C ASP A 45 -11.86 7.78 -25.29
N ASN A 46 -12.55 7.97 -24.17
CA ASN A 46 -12.79 6.94 -23.16
C ASN A 46 -14.11 7.18 -22.37
N PRO A 47 -15.28 6.92 -22.98
CA PRO A 47 -16.58 7.27 -22.40
C PRO A 47 -16.87 6.62 -21.05
N ASP A 48 -16.31 5.43 -20.80
CA ASP A 48 -16.46 4.68 -19.54
C ASP A 48 -15.72 5.34 -18.35
N HIS A 49 -14.83 6.29 -18.64
CA HIS A 49 -14.10 7.10 -17.67
C HIS A 49 -14.51 8.57 -17.70
N SER A 50 -15.58 8.89 -18.43
CA SER A 50 -16.12 10.23 -18.44
C SER A 50 -16.52 10.68 -17.04
N HIS A 51 -16.28 11.96 -16.76
CA HIS A 51 -16.69 12.54 -15.48
C HIS A 51 -18.21 12.41 -15.28
N GLN A 52 -19.04 12.41 -16.34
CA GLN A 52 -20.47 12.12 -16.21
C GLN A 52 -20.75 10.78 -15.52
N GLN A 53 -20.02 9.71 -15.87
CA GLN A 53 -20.21 8.39 -15.27
C GLN A 53 -19.63 8.30 -13.85
N TRP A 54 -18.53 9.00 -13.58
CA TRP A 54 -17.80 8.90 -12.31
C TRP A 54 -18.15 9.98 -11.28
N CYS A 55 -18.85 11.05 -11.66
CA CYS A 55 -19.15 12.19 -10.78
C CYS A 55 -19.82 11.75 -9.47
N SER A 56 -20.82 10.87 -9.54
CA SER A 56 -21.50 10.36 -8.33
C SER A 56 -20.56 9.55 -7.44
N LYS A 57 -19.73 8.67 -8.00
CA LYS A 57 -18.77 7.87 -7.22
C LYS A 57 -17.68 8.74 -6.62
N MET A 58 -17.19 9.73 -7.38
CA MET A 58 -16.22 10.71 -6.90
C MET A 58 -16.80 11.53 -5.75
N LYS A 59 -18.07 11.90 -5.82
CA LYS A 59 -18.76 12.54 -4.69
C LYS A 59 -18.73 11.64 -3.46
N ASP A 60 -19.07 10.37 -3.59
CA ASP A 60 -19.01 9.42 -2.46
C ASP A 60 -17.59 9.31 -1.88
N PHE A 61 -16.56 9.33 -2.73
CA PHE A 61 -15.16 9.32 -2.29
C PHE A 61 -14.79 10.60 -1.52
N MET A 62 -15.20 11.77 -2.01
CA MET A 62 -14.95 13.05 -1.35
C MET A 62 -15.72 13.18 -0.04
N ASP A 63 -16.96 12.68 0.02
CA ASP A 63 -17.75 12.64 1.26
C ASP A 63 -17.13 11.67 2.29
N PHE A 64 -16.36 10.67 1.84
CA PHE A 64 -15.62 9.74 2.69
C PHE A 64 -14.25 10.27 3.14
N GLU A 65 -13.68 11.27 2.47
CA GLU A 65 -12.36 11.85 2.79
C GLU A 65 -12.20 12.26 4.28
N PRO A 66 -13.18 12.88 4.94
CA PRO A 66 -13.08 13.21 6.37
C PRO A 66 -13.04 11.98 7.29
N ILE A 67 -13.58 10.84 6.83
CA ILE A 67 -13.53 9.57 7.56
C ILE A 67 -12.13 8.96 7.41
N LEU A 68 -11.51 9.12 6.24
CA LEU A 68 -10.14 8.67 6.02
C LEU A 68 -9.19 9.28 7.05
N GLN A 69 -9.37 10.56 7.41
CA GLN A 69 -8.64 11.28 8.50
C GLN A 69 -8.70 10.64 9.87
N LYS A 70 -9.63 9.72 10.07
CA LYS A 70 -9.85 9.03 11.34
C LYS A 70 -9.51 7.55 11.26
N LEU A 71 -9.02 7.07 10.11
CA LEU A 71 -8.63 5.67 9.99
C LEU A 71 -7.46 5.36 10.93
N PRO A 72 -7.46 4.16 11.52
CA PRO A 72 -6.30 3.69 12.26
C PRO A 72 -5.09 3.59 11.33
N PHE A 73 -3.92 3.89 11.86
CA PHE A 73 -2.67 4.03 11.08
C PHE A 73 -2.65 5.18 10.06
N THR A 74 -3.45 6.22 10.27
CA THR A 74 -3.17 7.55 9.70
C THR A 74 -2.02 8.19 10.46
N PHE A 75 -1.02 8.73 9.77
CA PHE A 75 0.13 9.38 10.44
C PHE A 75 -0.36 10.60 11.28
N ALA A 76 0.53 11.16 12.10
CA ALA A 76 0.27 12.30 12.99
C ALA A 76 -0.58 13.41 12.35
N PRO A 77 -1.33 14.19 13.18
CA PRO A 77 -2.22 15.26 12.71
C PRO A 77 -1.61 16.20 11.65
N ILE A 78 -0.30 16.42 11.70
CA ILE A 78 0.42 17.24 10.72
C ILE A 78 0.34 16.70 9.28
N THR A 79 0.36 15.38 9.09
CA THR A 79 0.27 14.75 7.76
C THR A 79 -1.15 14.55 7.24
N THR A 80 -2.13 14.70 8.13
CA THR A 80 -3.55 14.66 7.82
C THR A 80 -4.17 16.06 7.84
N ALA A 81 -3.36 17.09 8.09
CA ALA A 81 -3.73 18.50 8.04
C ALA A 81 -4.05 18.94 6.61
N ALA A 82 -5.09 19.77 6.44
CA ALA A 82 -5.61 20.22 5.14
C ALA A 82 -4.52 20.86 4.26
N ASP A 83 -3.53 21.48 4.89
CA ASP A 83 -2.42 22.17 4.28
C ASP A 83 -1.14 21.31 4.22
N PHE A 84 -1.25 19.98 4.31
CA PHE A 84 -0.11 19.08 4.15
C PHE A 84 0.35 19.02 2.70
N THR A 85 1.65 19.26 2.45
CA THR A 85 2.25 19.36 1.11
C THR A 85 3.53 18.53 1.00
N GLN A 86 4.02 18.31 -0.22
CA GLN A 86 5.36 17.71 -0.44
C GLN A 86 6.47 18.48 0.25
N PHE A 87 6.36 19.81 0.33
CA PHE A 87 7.33 20.65 1.02
C PHE A 87 7.36 20.34 2.52
N LYS A 88 6.20 20.20 3.17
CA LYS A 88 6.14 19.80 4.59
C LYS A 88 6.68 18.40 4.83
N LEU A 89 6.44 17.47 3.91
CA LEU A 89 7.06 16.14 3.97
C LEU A 89 8.58 16.23 3.87
N ASP A 90 9.11 17.06 2.96
CA ASP A 90 10.54 17.32 2.80
C ASP A 90 11.15 17.94 4.07
N GLU A 91 10.48 18.91 4.71
CA GLU A 91 10.90 19.49 5.99
C GLU A 91 10.94 18.45 7.11
N ILE A 92 9.88 17.62 7.24
CA ILE A 92 9.81 16.56 8.26
C ILE A 92 10.96 15.57 8.08
N LEU A 93 11.16 15.06 6.87
CA LEU A 93 12.21 14.07 6.62
C LEU A 93 13.61 14.67 6.73
N SER A 94 13.77 15.97 6.42
CA SER A 94 15.04 16.69 6.59
C SER A 94 15.36 16.90 8.07
N HIS A 95 14.36 17.22 8.89
CA HIS A 95 14.50 17.30 10.34
C HIS A 95 15.02 15.99 10.94
N PHE A 96 14.54 14.85 10.44
CA PHE A 96 15.01 13.53 10.86
C PHE A 96 16.29 13.06 10.17
N GLY A 97 16.86 13.85 9.24
CA GLY A 97 18.11 13.53 8.54
C GLY A 97 18.00 12.40 7.51
N VAL A 98 16.78 11.99 7.15
CA VAL A 98 16.51 10.84 6.27
C VAL A 98 15.95 11.23 4.89
N ASN A 99 15.77 12.53 4.64
CA ASN A 99 15.19 13.03 3.40
C ASN A 99 15.90 12.49 2.15
N ARG A 100 15.11 11.96 1.21
CA ARG A 100 15.58 11.41 -0.08
C ARG A 100 16.68 10.34 0.01
N GLN A 101 16.77 9.63 1.13
CA GLN A 101 17.75 8.57 1.34
C GLN A 101 17.05 7.23 1.63
N GLY A 102 17.74 6.12 1.37
CA GLY A 102 17.23 4.76 1.64
C GLY A 102 15.83 4.54 1.07
N LEU A 103 14.91 4.06 1.91
CA LEU A 103 13.50 3.87 1.54
C LEU A 103 12.70 5.17 1.47
N TRP A 104 13.10 6.21 2.20
CA TRP A 104 12.39 7.49 2.31
C TRP A 104 12.30 8.25 0.99
N LYS A 105 13.26 8.01 0.08
CA LYS A 105 13.25 8.61 -1.26
C LYS A 105 12.02 8.22 -2.09
N TYR A 106 11.43 7.05 -1.84
CA TYR A 106 10.25 6.58 -2.60
C TYR A 106 8.96 7.32 -2.24
N GLU A 107 8.94 8.11 -1.17
CA GLU A 107 7.80 8.97 -0.86
C GLU A 107 7.69 10.19 -1.79
N PHE A 108 8.73 10.49 -2.57
CA PHE A 108 8.77 11.65 -3.49
C PHE A 108 8.70 11.28 -4.97
N CYS A 109 8.50 10.00 -5.32
CA CYS A 109 8.56 9.53 -6.71
C CYS A 109 7.41 10.03 -7.62
N SER A 110 6.45 10.78 -7.09
CA SER A 110 5.25 11.19 -7.84
C SER A 110 5.46 12.36 -8.81
N ASN A 111 6.40 13.30 -8.55
CA ASN A 111 6.33 14.64 -9.16
C ASN A 111 7.58 15.14 -9.90
N SER A 112 8.51 14.28 -10.34
CA SER A 112 9.61 14.79 -11.17
C SER A 112 9.99 13.86 -12.31
N HIS A 113 10.00 14.43 -13.52
CA HIS A 113 10.67 13.90 -14.70
C HIS A 113 12.19 13.62 -14.49
N HIS A 114 12.71 13.81 -13.26
CA HIS A 114 14.12 13.70 -12.89
C HIS A 114 14.48 12.46 -12.04
N PHE A 115 13.52 11.64 -11.59
CA PHE A 115 13.81 10.38 -10.89
C PHE A 115 13.05 9.20 -11.54
N GLN A 116 13.57 8.72 -12.67
CA GLN A 116 13.07 7.54 -13.40
C GLN A 116 13.51 6.22 -12.73
N ILE A 117 13.17 5.99 -11.47
CA ILE A 117 13.40 4.67 -10.87
C ILE A 117 12.10 3.89 -11.00
N SER A 118 12.09 2.92 -11.91
CA SER A 118 10.99 1.97 -12.03
C SER A 118 10.75 1.30 -10.68
N PRO A 119 9.49 1.13 -10.23
CA PRO A 119 9.17 0.33 -9.06
C PRO A 119 9.94 -1.00 -9.02
N GLY A 120 10.71 -1.21 -7.96
CA GLY A 120 11.55 -2.40 -7.80
C GLY A 120 12.98 -2.29 -8.35
N GLY A 121 13.33 -1.25 -9.11
CA GLY A 121 14.65 -1.13 -9.77
C GLY A 121 15.84 -1.07 -8.79
N ASP A 122 15.60 -0.58 -7.59
CA ASP A 122 16.60 -0.47 -6.52
C ASP A 122 16.58 -1.64 -5.53
N LEU A 123 15.71 -2.66 -5.72
CA LEU A 123 15.68 -3.84 -4.85
C LEU A 123 17.04 -4.55 -4.70
N PRO A 124 17.93 -4.60 -5.71
CA PRO A 124 19.27 -5.15 -5.53
C PRO A 124 20.09 -4.49 -4.42
N LEU A 125 19.81 -3.23 -4.04
CA LEU A 125 20.50 -2.56 -2.92
C LEU A 125 20.21 -3.20 -1.56
N PHE A 126 19.12 -3.96 -1.47
CA PHE A 126 18.62 -4.57 -0.24
C PHE A 126 18.59 -6.11 -0.34
N SER A 127 19.31 -6.71 -1.29
CA SER A 127 19.24 -8.14 -1.59
C SER A 127 19.57 -9.04 -0.41
N ASP A 128 20.38 -8.57 0.54
CA ASP A 128 20.73 -9.31 1.76
C ASP A 128 19.54 -9.47 2.74
N LEU A 129 18.43 -8.75 2.55
CA LEU A 129 17.25 -8.82 3.43
C LEU A 129 16.33 -10.01 3.14
N TRP A 130 16.54 -10.70 2.01
CA TRP A 130 15.68 -11.78 1.54
C TRP A 130 16.46 -12.77 0.68
N THR A 131 15.79 -13.84 0.26
CA THR A 131 16.25 -14.67 -0.85
C THR A 131 15.23 -14.70 -1.96
N THR A 132 15.67 -14.95 -3.19
CA THR A 132 14.81 -14.91 -4.37
C THR A 132 14.68 -16.27 -5.03
N THR A 133 13.46 -16.61 -5.47
CA THR A 133 13.20 -17.67 -6.46
C THR A 133 12.39 -17.09 -7.62
N THR A 134 12.11 -17.88 -8.65
CA THR A 134 11.19 -17.47 -9.72
C THR A 134 9.80 -18.08 -9.49
N MET A 135 8.76 -17.43 -10.00
CA MET A 135 7.39 -17.95 -9.92
C MET A 135 7.19 -19.29 -10.66
N ASP A 136 8.07 -19.61 -11.63
CA ASP A 136 7.98 -20.81 -12.46
C ASP A 136 8.77 -22.00 -11.89
N SER A 137 9.57 -21.82 -10.83
CA SER A 137 10.35 -22.91 -10.22
C SER A 137 9.51 -23.81 -9.31
N GLU A 138 9.34 -25.08 -9.72
CA GLU A 138 8.77 -26.14 -8.89
C GLU A 138 9.81 -26.65 -7.86
N LYS A 139 9.72 -26.16 -6.61
CA LYS A 139 10.43 -26.56 -5.36
C LYS A 139 11.63 -25.70 -4.93
N LEU A 140 11.58 -25.31 -3.64
CA LEU A 140 12.61 -24.59 -2.90
C LEU A 140 13.86 -25.44 -2.67
N SER A 141 15.02 -24.91 -3.06
CA SER A 141 16.31 -25.25 -2.44
C SER A 141 16.42 -24.61 -1.04
N PRO A 142 17.25 -25.15 -0.13
CA PRO A 142 17.43 -24.57 1.19
C PRO A 142 18.03 -23.17 1.05
N VAL A 143 17.37 -22.21 1.69
CA VAL A 143 17.75 -20.80 1.74
C VAL A 143 19.03 -20.66 2.57
N THR A 144 20.12 -20.23 1.95
CA THR A 144 21.31 -19.78 2.68
C THR A 144 21.07 -18.33 3.09
N LEU A 145 20.85 -18.08 4.38
CA LEU A 145 20.78 -16.72 4.91
C LEU A 145 22.11 -16.01 4.66
N SER A 146 22.03 -14.72 4.34
CA SER A 146 23.14 -13.78 4.32
C SER A 146 23.90 -13.80 5.66
N SER A 147 25.18 -13.41 5.65
CA SER A 147 25.91 -13.25 6.91
C SER A 147 25.27 -12.13 7.73
N SER A 148 25.33 -12.22 9.07
CA SER A 148 24.71 -11.22 9.94
C SER A 148 25.16 -9.79 9.61
N SER A 149 26.42 -9.61 9.22
CA SER A 149 26.98 -8.32 8.83
C SER A 149 26.37 -7.73 7.55
N SER A 150 26.07 -8.53 6.51
CA SER A 150 25.51 -8.00 5.26
C SER A 150 24.02 -7.72 5.40
N TYR A 151 23.31 -8.50 6.23
CA TYR A 151 21.94 -8.23 6.61
C TYR A 151 21.80 -6.88 7.34
N GLU A 152 22.65 -6.62 8.33
CA GLU A 152 22.68 -5.35 9.06
C GLU A 152 22.97 -4.15 8.13
N ASP A 153 23.97 -4.29 7.25
CA ASP A 153 24.33 -3.28 6.27
C ASP A 153 23.17 -2.94 5.31
N ALA A 154 22.42 -3.94 4.86
CA ALA A 154 21.21 -3.71 4.06
C ALA A 154 20.10 -3.00 4.85
N LEU A 155 19.95 -3.27 6.15
CA LEU A 155 19.01 -2.53 7.01
C LEU A 155 19.44 -1.07 7.21
N PHE A 156 20.73 -0.80 7.41
CA PHE A 156 21.25 0.56 7.50
C PHE A 156 20.99 1.34 6.21
N ARG A 157 21.21 0.72 5.04
CA ARG A 157 20.85 1.33 3.74
C ARG A 157 19.36 1.60 3.61
N ALA A 158 18.51 0.68 4.07
CA ALA A 158 17.07 0.80 3.97
C ALA A 158 16.52 1.95 4.83
N PHE A 159 16.90 1.98 6.12
CA PHE A 159 16.29 2.91 7.09
C PHE A 159 17.06 4.23 7.26
N VAL A 160 18.36 4.28 6.92
CA VAL A 160 19.22 5.48 7.02
C VAL A 160 19.34 6.02 8.45
N SER A 161 18.89 5.25 9.43
CA SER A 161 18.92 5.60 10.84
C SER A 161 19.41 4.37 11.59
N PRO A 162 20.57 4.43 12.27
CA PRO A 162 21.10 3.28 12.98
C PRO A 162 20.16 2.75 14.05
N SER A 163 19.46 3.63 14.77
CA SER A 163 18.47 3.24 15.77
C SER A 163 17.29 2.51 15.14
N LEU A 164 16.76 3.00 14.02
CA LEU A 164 15.66 2.31 13.32
C LEU A 164 16.13 0.97 12.74
N ALA A 165 17.31 0.91 12.12
CA ALA A 165 17.85 -0.34 11.57
C ALA A 165 17.99 -1.42 12.65
N VAL A 166 18.49 -1.06 13.84
CA VAL A 166 18.59 -1.97 14.99
C VAL A 166 17.20 -2.37 15.49
N ILE A 167 16.29 -1.43 15.70
CA ILE A 167 14.93 -1.78 16.18
C ILE A 167 14.24 -2.71 15.20
N MET A 168 14.32 -2.42 13.89
CA MET A 168 13.68 -3.22 12.84
C MET A 168 14.36 -4.58 12.60
N SER A 169 15.58 -4.81 13.08
CA SER A 169 16.24 -6.13 13.03
C SER A 169 15.81 -7.06 14.16
N LEU A 170 15.38 -6.48 15.30
CA LEU A 170 15.04 -7.21 16.50
C LEU A 170 13.58 -7.66 16.50
N SER A 171 13.30 -8.77 17.19
CA SER A 171 11.94 -9.11 17.57
C SER A 171 11.33 -8.02 18.46
N PRO A 172 10.01 -7.78 18.38
CA PRO A 172 9.31 -6.85 19.27
C PRO A 172 9.57 -7.15 20.75
N LEU A 173 9.73 -6.09 21.55
CA LEU A 173 10.19 -6.18 22.95
C LEU A 173 9.10 -6.61 23.93
N TYR A 174 7.84 -6.28 23.65
CA TYR A 174 6.72 -6.54 24.55
C TYR A 174 5.89 -7.74 24.08
N ASP A 175 5.60 -8.66 25.01
CA ASP A 175 4.57 -9.68 24.83
C ASP A 175 3.22 -9.02 24.54
N SER A 176 2.41 -9.68 23.70
CA SER A 176 1.20 -9.13 23.10
C SER A 176 0.31 -8.37 24.11
N PRO A 177 0.05 -7.06 23.93
CA PRO A 177 -0.85 -6.28 24.78
C PRO A 177 -2.32 -6.57 24.45
N ALA A 178 -2.68 -7.79 24.03
CA ALA A 178 -3.96 -8.07 23.39
C ALA A 178 -4.93 -8.92 24.26
N PRO A 179 -5.28 -8.50 25.49
CA PRO A 179 -6.29 -9.18 26.29
C PRO A 179 -7.71 -9.09 25.68
N ASP A 180 -7.90 -8.20 24.69
CA ASP A 180 -9.18 -7.98 24.01
C ASP A 180 -9.24 -8.58 22.59
N LEU A 181 -8.20 -9.30 22.14
CA LEU A 181 -8.23 -9.96 20.84
C LEU A 181 -9.25 -11.10 20.87
N GLN A 182 -10.31 -10.97 20.08
CA GLN A 182 -11.33 -12.00 19.97
C GLN A 182 -10.81 -13.16 19.12
N ASP A 183 -10.90 -14.39 19.64
CA ASP A 183 -10.65 -15.60 18.86
C ASP A 183 -11.93 -16.09 18.16
N PRO A 184 -11.82 -16.68 16.96
CA PRO A 184 -10.57 -16.96 16.22
C PRO A 184 -10.00 -15.72 15.52
N SER A 185 -8.69 -15.49 15.67
CA SER A 185 -7.96 -14.43 14.96
C SER A 185 -6.77 -14.96 14.14
N LEU A 186 -6.37 -14.24 13.08
CA LEU A 186 -5.16 -14.51 12.29
C LEU A 186 -3.91 -13.81 12.83
N VAL A 187 -4.09 -12.82 13.70
CA VAL A 187 -3.00 -11.96 14.20
C VAL A 187 -2.60 -12.33 15.62
N ASN A 188 -1.37 -11.98 16.00
CA ASN A 188 -0.84 -12.19 17.36
C ASN A 188 -1.12 -11.03 18.30
N ILE A 189 -1.31 -9.85 17.73
CA ILE A 189 -1.46 -8.60 18.44
C ILE A 189 -2.69 -7.87 17.93
N ASN A 190 -3.33 -7.09 18.81
CA ASN A 190 -4.40 -6.17 18.46
C ASN A 190 -3.87 -4.72 18.46
N LEU A 191 -3.43 -4.23 17.30
CA LEU A 191 -3.01 -2.83 17.14
C LEU A 191 -4.19 -2.01 16.62
N ARG A 192 -4.50 -0.91 17.31
CA ARG A 192 -5.63 -0.02 16.98
C ARG A 192 -5.18 1.27 16.32
N ASN A 193 -3.93 1.67 16.46
CA ASN A 193 -3.38 2.90 15.87
C ASN A 193 -1.84 2.86 15.87
N TRP A 194 -1.19 3.94 15.39
CA TRP A 194 0.27 4.05 15.41
C TRP A 194 0.86 4.08 16.81
N LEU A 195 0.20 4.70 17.78
CA LEU A 195 0.73 4.77 19.14
C LEU A 195 0.88 3.36 19.74
N ASP A 196 -0.11 2.49 19.53
CA ASP A 196 -0.04 1.07 19.91
C ASP A 196 1.17 0.38 19.25
N TYR A 197 1.38 0.63 17.94
CA TYR A 197 2.51 0.06 17.21
C TYR A 197 3.85 0.56 17.77
N TYR A 198 3.99 1.86 18.03
CA TYR A 198 5.23 2.45 18.51
C TYR A 198 5.58 1.95 19.91
N LYS A 199 4.57 1.83 20.79
CA LYS A 199 4.75 1.23 22.13
C LYS A 199 5.17 -0.23 22.01
N TRP A 200 4.43 -1.03 21.24
CA TRP A 200 4.73 -2.45 21.05
C TRP A 200 6.13 -2.69 20.44
N ARG A 201 6.54 -1.85 19.50
CA ARG A 201 7.84 -1.97 18.83
C ARG A 201 9.00 -1.42 19.67
N GLY A 202 8.72 -0.66 20.73
CA GLY A 202 9.73 0.01 21.56
C GLY A 202 10.32 1.27 20.92
N LEU A 203 9.53 1.96 20.10
CA LEU A 203 9.90 3.20 19.40
C LEU A 203 9.55 4.47 20.18
N CYS A 204 8.84 4.33 21.30
CA CYS A 204 8.48 5.43 22.20
C CYS A 204 8.42 4.91 23.65
N SER A 205 8.53 5.81 24.62
CA SER A 205 8.35 5.43 26.02
C SER A 205 6.88 5.11 26.35
N PRO A 206 6.57 4.29 27.37
CA PRO A 206 5.19 3.92 27.71
C PRO A 206 4.28 5.12 27.98
N ASP A 207 4.85 6.20 28.52
CA ASP A 207 4.16 7.44 28.89
C ASP A 207 4.14 8.49 27.76
N GLU A 208 4.78 8.20 26.62
CA GLU A 208 4.79 9.11 25.47
C GLU A 208 3.43 9.12 24.78
N GLU A 209 2.87 10.31 24.61
CA GLU A 209 1.59 10.52 23.92
C GLU A 209 1.78 10.98 22.47
N SER A 210 2.99 11.42 22.10
CA SER A 210 3.32 11.92 20.77
C SER A 210 4.33 11.02 20.05
N ILE A 211 4.15 10.86 18.75
CA ILE A 211 5.08 10.10 17.90
C ILE A 211 6.31 10.97 17.59
N SER A 212 7.50 10.47 17.92
CA SER A 212 8.78 11.20 17.80
C SER A 212 9.68 10.75 16.64
N ASN A 213 9.25 9.80 15.79
CA ASN A 213 10.02 9.35 14.63
C ASN A 213 9.15 9.16 13.37
N PRO A 214 9.74 9.20 12.16
CA PRO A 214 8.96 9.23 10.92
C PRO A 214 8.56 7.84 10.40
N LEU A 215 8.86 6.73 11.12
CA LEU A 215 8.77 5.35 10.60
C LEU A 215 7.39 4.99 10.05
N ALA A 216 6.36 5.66 10.55
CA ALA A 216 4.99 5.47 10.10
C ALA A 216 4.80 5.80 8.59
N LEU A 217 5.61 6.70 8.03
CA LEU A 217 5.60 6.96 6.59
C LEU A 217 6.09 5.76 5.78
N LEU A 218 7.00 4.95 6.30
CA LEU A 218 7.45 3.73 5.61
C LEU A 218 6.51 2.55 5.82
N LEU A 219 5.94 2.41 7.03
CA LEU A 219 5.16 1.25 7.43
C LEU A 219 3.66 1.33 7.13
N HIS A 220 3.18 2.42 6.55
CA HIS A 220 1.74 2.59 6.35
C HIS A 220 1.13 1.48 5.49
N TRP A 221 1.83 0.97 4.46
CA TRP A 221 1.34 -0.13 3.64
C TRP A 221 1.20 -1.46 4.40
N PRO A 222 2.26 -2.01 5.03
CA PRO A 222 2.12 -3.25 5.79
C PRO A 222 1.14 -3.10 6.96
N LEU A 223 1.09 -1.97 7.67
CA LEU A 223 0.12 -1.80 8.76
C LEU A 223 -1.31 -1.61 8.28
N THR A 224 -1.52 -1.04 7.08
CA THR A 224 -2.84 -1.00 6.45
C THR A 224 -3.29 -2.40 6.05
N LEU A 225 -2.40 -3.23 5.47
CA LEU A 225 -2.68 -4.64 5.18
C LEU A 225 -3.06 -5.39 6.45
N TYR A 226 -2.23 -5.25 7.50
CA TYR A 226 -2.51 -5.82 8.80
C TYR A 226 -3.88 -5.38 9.32
N HIS A 227 -4.20 -4.09 9.25
CA HIS A 227 -5.48 -3.56 9.73
C HIS A 227 -6.66 -4.19 8.98
N ILE A 228 -6.56 -4.32 7.65
CA ILE A 228 -7.60 -4.97 6.85
C ILE A 228 -7.78 -6.42 7.29
N VAL A 229 -6.70 -7.18 7.45
CA VAL A 229 -6.80 -8.60 7.82
C VAL A 229 -7.27 -8.78 9.27
N ALA A 230 -6.81 -7.94 10.20
CA ALA A 230 -7.14 -8.05 11.62
C ALA A 230 -8.57 -7.59 11.93
N HIS A 231 -9.03 -6.51 11.28
CA HIS A 231 -10.24 -5.81 11.69
C HIS A 231 -11.36 -5.82 10.66
N LYS A 232 -11.03 -5.85 9.36
CA LYS A 232 -12.03 -5.75 8.28
C LYS A 232 -12.42 -7.11 7.74
N LEU A 233 -11.46 -8.00 7.54
CA LEU A 233 -11.71 -9.35 7.04
C LEU A 233 -12.67 -10.15 7.94
N PRO A 234 -12.56 -10.13 9.29
CA PRO A 234 -13.52 -10.83 10.14
C PRO A 234 -14.94 -10.26 10.07
N GLN A 235 -15.10 -8.96 9.84
CA GLN A 235 -16.41 -8.31 9.68
C GLN A 235 -17.05 -8.66 8.32
N ILE A 236 -16.22 -8.81 7.30
CA ILE A 236 -16.65 -9.02 5.92
C ILE A 236 -16.95 -10.50 5.64
N ASN A 237 -16.09 -11.39 6.12
CA ASN A 237 -16.14 -12.83 5.84
C ASN A 237 -15.58 -13.63 7.04
N PRO A 238 -16.31 -13.70 8.17
CA PRO A 238 -15.82 -14.38 9.37
C PRO A 238 -15.49 -15.86 9.14
N PHE A 239 -16.17 -16.51 8.19
CA PHE A 239 -15.98 -17.92 7.87
C PHE A 239 -14.63 -18.25 7.20
N CYS A 240 -13.93 -17.26 6.64
CA CYS A 240 -12.60 -17.52 6.05
C CYS A 240 -11.53 -17.74 7.15
N ILE A 241 -11.71 -17.15 8.33
CA ILE A 241 -10.70 -17.17 9.40
C ILE A 241 -10.39 -18.60 9.87
N PRO A 242 -11.39 -19.46 10.20
CA PRO A 242 -11.10 -20.85 10.55
C PRO A 242 -10.43 -21.63 9.42
N LYS A 243 -10.84 -21.42 8.17
CA LYS A 243 -10.25 -22.08 6.99
C LYS A 243 -8.75 -21.76 6.85
N ILE A 244 -8.40 -20.48 6.96
CA ILE A 244 -7.01 -19.99 6.91
C ILE A 244 -6.19 -20.58 8.06
N LEU A 245 -6.76 -20.65 9.27
CA LEU A 245 -6.09 -21.21 10.45
C LEU A 245 -5.85 -22.73 10.31
N ILE A 246 -6.83 -23.48 9.79
CA ILE A 246 -6.71 -24.93 9.54
C ILE A 246 -5.63 -25.20 8.48
N ASN A 247 -5.68 -24.47 7.36
CA ASN A 247 -4.72 -24.62 6.27
C ASN A 247 -3.35 -24.03 6.61
N ARG A 248 -3.27 -23.21 7.66
CA ARG A 248 -2.08 -22.46 8.08
C ARG A 248 -1.49 -21.63 6.94
N LYS A 249 -2.36 -21.06 6.10
CA LYS A 249 -1.98 -20.41 4.86
C LYS A 249 -2.92 -19.24 4.58
N LEU A 250 -2.33 -18.06 4.37
CA LEU A 250 -3.01 -16.81 4.03
C LEU A 250 -2.48 -16.31 2.68
N ILE A 251 -3.35 -16.20 1.67
CA ILE A 251 -3.00 -15.72 0.33
C ILE A 251 -3.65 -14.34 0.10
N ILE A 252 -2.81 -13.34 -0.16
CA ILE A 252 -3.23 -11.95 -0.38
C ILE A 252 -2.76 -11.50 -1.74
N HIS A 253 -3.68 -11.00 -2.58
CA HIS A 253 -3.31 -10.33 -3.82
C HIS A 253 -3.42 -8.81 -3.62
N VAL A 254 -2.31 -8.11 -3.76
CA VAL A 254 -2.26 -6.65 -3.81
C VAL A 254 -2.19 -6.23 -5.27
N ILE A 255 -3.22 -5.51 -5.73
CA ILE A 255 -3.42 -5.16 -7.14
C ILE A 255 -3.25 -3.65 -7.35
N GLY A 256 -2.73 -3.27 -8.51
CA GLY A 256 -2.39 -1.88 -8.79
C GLY A 256 -1.18 -1.41 -7.99
N VAL A 257 -0.24 -2.32 -7.72
CA VAL A 257 1.00 -2.00 -7.00
C VAL A 257 1.88 -1.10 -7.88
N GLU A 258 2.43 -0.07 -7.26
CA GLU A 258 3.40 0.86 -7.83
C GLU A 258 4.56 1.01 -6.84
N LYS A 259 4.64 2.14 -6.11
CA LYS A 259 5.74 2.43 -5.19
C LYS A 259 5.86 1.44 -4.02
N GLU A 260 4.81 0.69 -3.70
CA GLU A 260 4.83 -0.32 -2.63
C GLU A 260 5.88 -1.39 -2.89
N LEU A 261 6.16 -1.72 -4.16
CA LEU A 261 7.23 -2.67 -4.52
C LEU A 261 8.61 -2.14 -4.09
N SER A 262 8.88 -0.84 -4.24
CA SER A 262 10.15 -0.25 -3.80
C SER A 262 10.31 -0.21 -2.29
N LEU A 263 9.20 -0.33 -1.55
CA LEU A 263 9.14 -0.40 -0.08
C LEU A 263 9.14 -1.84 0.46
N LEU A 264 9.44 -2.84 -0.37
CA LEU A 264 9.44 -4.26 0.00
C LEU A 264 10.11 -4.60 1.35
N PRO A 265 11.27 -4.02 1.74
CA PRO A 265 11.89 -4.32 3.03
C PRO A 265 10.95 -4.20 4.24
N VAL A 266 10.02 -3.23 4.20
CA VAL A 266 9.15 -2.93 5.35
C VAL A 266 8.01 -3.94 5.52
N PHE A 267 7.71 -4.72 4.48
CA PHE A 267 6.70 -5.78 4.55
C PHE A 267 7.14 -6.95 5.44
N LYS A 268 8.44 -7.07 5.75
CA LYS A 268 8.95 -8.06 6.71
C LYS A 268 8.30 -7.89 8.09
N GLU A 269 7.87 -6.68 8.44
CA GLU A 269 7.19 -6.40 9.71
C GLU A 269 5.93 -7.25 9.93
N LEU A 270 5.26 -7.69 8.85
CA LEU A 270 4.10 -8.58 8.92
C LEU A 270 4.42 -9.91 9.60
N ASP A 271 5.67 -10.38 9.55
CA ASP A 271 6.10 -11.64 10.17
C ASP A 271 5.83 -11.67 11.68
N HIS A 272 5.98 -10.51 12.34
CA HIS A 272 5.75 -10.33 13.78
C HIS A 272 4.28 -10.13 14.13
N LEU A 273 3.49 -9.59 13.21
CA LEU A 273 2.09 -9.21 13.44
C LEU A 273 1.12 -10.40 13.34
N PHE A 274 1.44 -11.40 12.52
CA PHE A 274 0.59 -12.56 12.25
C PHE A 274 0.97 -13.80 13.08
N LYS A 275 -0.01 -14.67 13.35
CA LYS A 275 0.18 -15.90 14.15
C LYS A 275 1.32 -16.76 13.61
N PRO A 276 2.29 -17.25 14.43
CA PRO A 276 3.54 -17.88 13.97
C PRO A 276 3.38 -19.23 13.27
N GLN A 277 2.16 -19.77 13.19
CA GLN A 277 1.82 -20.95 12.41
C GLN A 277 1.42 -20.65 10.96
N LEU A 278 1.01 -19.42 10.63
CA LEU A 278 0.50 -19.03 9.29
C LEU A 278 1.60 -18.77 8.24
N ARG A 279 1.62 -19.49 7.13
CA ARG A 279 2.40 -19.05 5.96
C ARG A 279 1.64 -17.98 5.20
N ILE A 280 2.30 -16.87 4.91
CA ILE A 280 1.73 -15.67 4.30
C ILE A 280 2.32 -15.52 2.91
N TYR A 281 1.46 -15.53 1.90
CA TYR A 281 1.81 -15.38 0.50
C TYR A 281 1.16 -14.11 -0.01
N ILE A 282 1.99 -13.12 -0.34
CA ILE A 282 1.54 -11.87 -0.94
C ILE A 282 1.89 -11.90 -2.42
N TYR A 283 0.96 -11.48 -3.27
CA TYR A 283 1.19 -11.30 -4.70
C TYR A 283 1.06 -9.82 -5.01
N PHE A 284 2.14 -9.19 -5.49
CA PHE A 284 2.15 -7.83 -5.99
C PHE A 284 1.91 -7.86 -7.50
N ILE A 285 0.77 -7.33 -7.91
CA ILE A 285 0.36 -7.24 -9.31
C ILE A 285 0.26 -5.77 -9.72
N GLY A 286 1.06 -5.38 -10.70
CA GLY A 286 1.15 -4.00 -11.19
C GLY A 286 1.79 -3.93 -12.57
N ARG A 287 1.59 -2.83 -13.32
CA ARG A 287 1.95 -2.78 -14.75
C ARG A 287 3.39 -2.35 -15.04
N HIS A 288 3.98 -1.56 -14.15
CA HIS A 288 5.18 -0.76 -14.45
C HIS A 288 6.32 -1.10 -13.51
N PHE A 289 6.59 -2.40 -13.33
CA PHE A 289 7.74 -2.83 -12.55
C PHE A 289 9.02 -2.79 -13.35
N ASP A 290 10.14 -2.70 -12.63
CA ASP A 290 11.44 -3.01 -13.20
C ASP A 290 11.46 -4.46 -13.72
N VAL A 291 12.08 -4.65 -14.89
CA VAL A 291 12.11 -5.95 -15.57
C VAL A 291 12.85 -7.02 -14.74
N ALA A 292 13.79 -6.63 -13.89
CA ALA A 292 14.51 -7.56 -13.01
C ALA A 292 13.67 -8.00 -11.81
N ALA A 293 12.59 -7.28 -11.49
CA ALA A 293 11.67 -7.63 -10.40
C ALA A 293 10.48 -8.48 -10.87
N ASP A 294 10.15 -8.48 -12.17
CA ASP A 294 9.04 -9.27 -12.70
C ASP A 294 9.26 -10.78 -12.52
N ARG A 295 8.22 -11.49 -12.10
CA ARG A 295 8.19 -12.95 -11.84
C ARG A 295 9.15 -13.44 -10.77
N VAL A 296 9.70 -12.52 -9.97
CA VAL A 296 10.54 -12.86 -8.81
C VAL A 296 9.66 -13.10 -7.58
N VAL A 297 10.02 -14.12 -6.81
CA VAL A 297 9.46 -14.37 -5.48
C VAL A 297 10.51 -14.00 -4.44
N TYR A 298 10.23 -12.97 -3.66
CA TYR A 298 11.07 -12.50 -2.57
C TYR A 298 10.64 -13.17 -1.26
N HIS A 299 11.49 -14.01 -0.70
CA HIS A 299 11.28 -14.68 0.58
C HIS A 299 11.85 -13.81 1.70
N LEU A 300 10.97 -13.03 2.36
CA LEU A 300 11.35 -12.11 3.44
C LEU A 300 11.63 -12.85 4.76
N SER A 301 11.03 -14.04 4.92
CA SER A 301 11.28 -14.99 6.01
C SER A 301 10.96 -16.41 5.53
N SER A 302 11.08 -17.41 6.40
CA SER A 302 10.70 -18.81 6.10
C SER A 302 9.19 -19.02 5.89
N ARG A 303 8.38 -18.00 6.19
CA ARG A 303 6.91 -18.07 6.23
C ARG A 303 6.23 -16.90 5.51
N LEU A 304 6.97 -15.87 5.10
CA LEU A 304 6.46 -14.69 4.40
C LEU A 304 7.18 -14.52 3.07
N SER A 305 6.41 -14.54 1.98
CA SER A 305 6.93 -14.27 0.64
C SER A 305 6.08 -13.26 -0.12
N VAL A 306 6.73 -12.48 -0.99
CA VAL A 306 6.09 -11.56 -1.93
C VAL A 306 6.44 -11.99 -3.36
N SER A 307 5.45 -12.42 -4.12
CA SER A 307 5.57 -12.76 -5.54
C SER A 307 5.22 -11.53 -6.38
N VAL A 308 6.07 -11.17 -7.32
CA VAL A 308 5.87 -10.00 -8.18
C VAL A 308 5.45 -10.45 -9.57
N TRP A 309 4.39 -9.83 -10.09
CA TRP A 309 3.89 -10.12 -11.44
C TRP A 309 3.51 -8.83 -12.17
N GLY A 310 4.16 -8.61 -13.30
CA GLY A 310 4.00 -7.48 -14.19
C GLY A 310 2.80 -7.64 -15.13
N GLY A 311 1.82 -6.75 -15.01
CA GLY A 311 0.67 -6.65 -15.92
C GLY A 311 -0.64 -6.29 -15.21
N LEU A 312 -1.76 -6.58 -15.87
CA LEU A 312 -3.11 -6.40 -15.32
C LEU A 312 -3.59 -7.64 -14.55
N TYR A 313 -4.42 -7.45 -13.53
CA TYR A 313 -4.86 -8.56 -12.68
C TYR A 313 -5.66 -9.64 -13.43
N HIS A 314 -6.47 -9.27 -14.43
CA HIS A 314 -7.19 -10.24 -15.23
C HIS A 314 -6.27 -11.06 -16.17
N GLU A 315 -5.15 -10.50 -16.60
CA GLU A 315 -4.11 -11.23 -17.33
C GLU A 315 -3.39 -12.22 -16.39
N PHE A 316 -3.06 -11.79 -15.16
CA PHE A 316 -2.51 -12.66 -14.13
C PHE A 316 -3.40 -13.88 -13.89
N LEU A 317 -4.72 -13.68 -13.75
CA LEU A 317 -5.68 -14.76 -13.57
C LEU A 317 -5.67 -15.78 -14.73
N HIS A 318 -5.40 -15.34 -15.96
CA HIS A 318 -5.29 -16.25 -17.11
C HIS A 318 -4.01 -17.07 -17.11
N THR A 319 -2.94 -16.58 -16.48
CA THR A 319 -1.69 -17.34 -16.33
C THR A 319 -1.75 -18.41 -15.23
N GLN A 320 -2.71 -18.28 -14.31
CA GLN A 320 -2.89 -19.23 -13.21
C GLN A 320 -3.45 -20.55 -13.71
N LYS A 321 -2.89 -21.67 -13.21
CA LYS A 321 -3.42 -23.00 -13.50
C LYS A 321 -4.86 -23.08 -12.94
N PRO A 322 -5.78 -23.85 -13.56
CA PRO A 322 -7.12 -24.06 -13.01
C PRO A 322 -7.16 -24.65 -11.60
N THR A 323 -6.04 -25.25 -11.17
CA THR A 323 -5.82 -25.82 -9.83
C THR A 323 -5.09 -24.87 -8.87
N SER A 324 -4.69 -23.67 -9.31
CA SER A 324 -4.09 -22.67 -8.44
C SER A 324 -5.08 -22.27 -7.34
N GLU A 325 -4.58 -22.15 -6.12
CA GLU A 325 -5.39 -21.70 -4.99
C GLU A 325 -5.85 -20.25 -5.19
N LEU A 326 -7.11 -19.99 -4.83
CA LEU A 326 -7.71 -18.67 -4.90
C LEU A 326 -7.20 -17.79 -3.75
N PRO A 327 -7.10 -16.47 -3.93
CA PRO A 327 -6.73 -15.58 -2.84
C PRO A 327 -7.80 -15.58 -1.74
N ASP A 328 -7.36 -15.45 -0.49
CA ASP A 328 -8.24 -15.20 0.64
C ASP A 328 -8.68 -13.73 0.70
N LEU A 329 -7.84 -12.82 0.17
CA LEU A 329 -8.08 -11.38 0.17
C LEU A 329 -7.46 -10.70 -1.06
N ILE A 330 -8.17 -9.71 -1.62
CA ILE A 330 -7.67 -8.81 -2.66
C ILE A 330 -7.67 -7.36 -2.13
N ILE A 331 -6.54 -6.67 -2.22
CA ILE A 331 -6.36 -5.29 -1.72
C ILE A 331 -5.86 -4.41 -2.88
N GLY A 332 -6.42 -3.21 -3.01
CA GLY A 332 -5.86 -2.14 -3.85
C GLY A 332 -5.59 -0.90 -3.00
N PHE A 333 -4.33 -0.59 -2.70
CA PHE A 333 -4.00 0.53 -1.81
C PHE A 333 -4.32 1.89 -2.45
N ASN A 334 -3.84 2.13 -3.65
CA ASN A 334 -4.17 3.33 -4.42
C ASN A 334 -4.63 2.95 -5.82
N ALA A 335 -5.70 2.15 -5.88
CA ALA A 335 -6.15 1.53 -7.11
C ALA A 335 -6.44 2.52 -8.26
N GLY A 336 -6.73 3.79 -8.00
CA GLY A 336 -7.01 4.74 -9.08
C GLY A 336 -8.20 4.30 -9.94
N LEU A 337 -9.26 3.77 -9.30
CA LEU A 337 -10.40 3.16 -9.98
C LEU A 337 -11.01 4.04 -11.07
N ALA A 338 -11.07 5.35 -10.82
CA ALA A 338 -11.57 6.34 -11.78
C ALA A 338 -10.52 6.75 -12.83
N ALA A 339 -9.24 6.60 -12.52
CA ALA A 339 -8.12 7.09 -13.33
C ALA A 339 -7.71 6.12 -14.45
N TYR A 340 -7.90 4.81 -14.27
CA TYR A 340 -7.40 3.82 -15.24
C TYR A 340 -8.51 3.03 -15.97
N PRO A 341 -8.52 3.03 -17.32
CA PRO A 341 -9.49 2.29 -18.16
C PRO A 341 -9.55 0.78 -17.95
N THR A 342 -8.57 0.22 -17.26
CA THR A 342 -8.40 -1.23 -17.12
C THR A 342 -9.17 -1.82 -15.93
N TRP A 343 -9.73 -0.98 -15.06
CA TRP A 343 -10.46 -1.42 -13.89
C TRP A 343 -11.80 -2.10 -14.17
N PRO A 344 -12.66 -1.63 -15.10
CA PRO A 344 -13.93 -2.30 -15.40
C PRO A 344 -13.77 -3.79 -15.73
N LEU A 345 -12.78 -4.13 -16.56
CA LEU A 345 -12.47 -5.53 -16.89
C LEU A 345 -11.94 -6.30 -15.66
N THR A 346 -11.03 -5.70 -14.91
CA THR A 346 -10.48 -6.29 -13.67
C THR A 346 -11.57 -6.60 -12.64
N LEU A 347 -12.47 -5.65 -12.40
CA LEU A 347 -13.62 -5.81 -11.49
C LEU A 347 -14.57 -6.89 -12.00
N SER A 348 -14.82 -6.94 -13.31
CA SER A 348 -15.62 -7.98 -13.94
C SER A 348 -14.99 -9.36 -13.79
N SER A 349 -13.68 -9.51 -13.98
CA SER A 349 -12.98 -10.78 -13.79
C SER A 349 -12.99 -11.25 -12.33
N ILE A 350 -12.96 -10.32 -11.37
CA ILE A 350 -13.13 -10.63 -9.94
C ILE A 350 -14.56 -11.11 -9.66
N ALA A 351 -15.56 -10.55 -10.34
CA ALA A 351 -16.96 -10.95 -10.22
C ALA A 351 -17.32 -12.25 -10.98
N VAL A 352 -16.65 -12.53 -12.12
CA VAL A 352 -17.01 -13.57 -13.11
C VAL A 352 -16.09 -14.80 -13.08
N GLY A 353 -14.88 -14.72 -12.52
CA GLY A 353 -14.04 -15.92 -12.28
C GLY A 353 -14.87 -17.01 -11.59
N ARG A 354 -14.53 -18.31 -11.75
CA ARG A 354 -15.21 -19.53 -11.25
C ARG A 354 -15.55 -19.56 -9.73
N PHE A 355 -16.23 -18.54 -9.26
CA PHE A 355 -16.69 -18.22 -7.93
C PHE A 355 -18.21 -18.40 -7.87
N ALA A 356 -18.85 -18.75 -8.99
CA ALA A 356 -20.30 -18.85 -9.19
C ALA A 356 -21.02 -20.01 -8.45
N GLN A 357 -20.39 -20.63 -7.45
CA GLN A 357 -21.10 -21.46 -6.46
C GLN A 357 -20.86 -21.05 -5.00
N GLU A 358 -20.05 -20.03 -4.73
CA GLU A 358 -19.94 -19.36 -3.41
C GLU A 358 -19.69 -17.84 -3.56
N THR A 359 -20.32 -17.22 -4.57
CA THR A 359 -20.20 -15.81 -5.00
C THR A 359 -20.84 -14.81 -4.02
N GLN A 360 -20.42 -14.86 -2.76
CA GLN A 360 -20.63 -13.79 -1.78
C GLN A 360 -19.33 -13.28 -1.16
N LYS A 361 -18.15 -13.78 -1.55
CA LYS A 361 -16.96 -13.78 -0.66
C LYS A 361 -15.63 -13.25 -1.21
N LEU A 362 -15.59 -12.54 -2.35
CA LEU A 362 -14.43 -11.69 -2.69
C LEU A 362 -14.83 -10.21 -2.59
N LYS A 363 -14.35 -9.51 -1.55
CA LYS A 363 -14.44 -8.04 -1.47
C LYS A 363 -13.07 -7.46 -1.74
N ILE A 364 -12.96 -6.58 -2.74
CA ILE A 364 -11.78 -5.75 -2.97
C ILE A 364 -11.79 -4.67 -1.90
N TYR A 365 -10.72 -4.56 -1.13
CA TYR A 365 -10.56 -3.46 -0.19
C TYR A 365 -9.71 -2.36 -0.84
N CYS A 366 -10.32 -1.20 -1.11
CA CYS A 366 -9.58 0.00 -1.47
C CYS A 366 -9.18 0.74 -0.19
N ALA A 367 -7.89 0.78 0.11
CA ALA A 367 -7.39 1.43 1.32
C ALA A 367 -6.45 2.57 0.97
N THR A 368 -7.00 3.76 0.87
CA THR A 368 -6.23 4.94 0.50
C THR A 368 -5.72 5.66 1.75
N VAL A 369 -4.39 5.77 1.87
CA VAL A 369 -3.75 6.52 2.96
C VAL A 369 -3.70 8.00 2.60
N ILE A 370 -4.07 8.86 3.56
CA ILE A 370 -4.34 10.30 3.34
C ILE A 370 -3.14 11.08 2.84
N ILE A 371 -1.94 10.73 3.33
CA ILE A 371 -0.69 11.30 2.83
C ILE A 371 -0.63 11.13 1.32
N ASN A 372 -0.99 9.94 0.83
CA ASN A 372 -0.99 9.65 -0.59
C ASN A 372 -2.18 10.29 -1.32
N ILE A 373 -3.38 10.39 -0.71
CA ILE A 373 -4.51 11.15 -1.30
C ILE A 373 -4.07 12.59 -1.57
N ARG A 374 -3.61 13.32 -0.56
CA ARG A 374 -3.29 14.74 -0.77
C ARG A 374 -2.11 14.96 -1.69
N LEU A 375 -1.15 14.04 -1.70
CA LEU A 375 -0.05 14.06 -2.66
C LEU A 375 -0.44 13.62 -4.08
N THR A 376 -1.48 12.80 -4.25
CA THR A 376 -1.99 12.33 -5.56
C THR A 376 -3.04 13.27 -6.16
N TYR A 377 -3.79 14.01 -5.33
CA TYR A 377 -4.76 15.03 -5.76
C TYR A 377 -4.15 16.44 -5.86
N LEU A 378 -2.85 16.58 -5.61
CA LEU A 378 -2.02 17.74 -5.97
C LEU A 378 -1.27 17.49 -7.31
N VAL A 379 -1.81 16.62 -8.18
CA VAL A 379 -1.31 16.32 -9.53
C VAL A 379 -2.24 16.86 -10.58
#